data_AF-A0A7V6PC03-F1
#
_entry.id   AF-A0A7V6PC03-F1
#
_cell.length_a   1.000
_cell.length_b   1.000
_cell.length_c   1.000
_cell.angle_alpha   90.00
_cell.angle_beta   90.00
_cell.angle_gamma   90.00
#
_symmetry.space_group_name_H-M   'P 1'
#
loop_
_entity.id
_entity.type
_entity.pdbx_description
1 polymer ?
#
loop_
_entity_poly.entity_id
_entity_poly.type
_entity_poly.pdbx_seq_one_letter_code
_entity_poly.pdbx_strand_id
1 'polypeptide(L)'
;MKQHCVIETENIGQGKVRLHFHIDVQIDQLQPLPREIIEDAFTCLRHLLMFKPDGETPVRRMIESALNDNEDSRLLLRLAGIRIVSDFATNEGFVVASAGVGVNRLFDGSAWGEGLHRHALSSLPGARPTGPLNFAEGKAFRGTFLPARLIYDAMHY
;
A
#
# COMPACT_ATOMS: atom_id res chain seq x y z
N MET A 1 12.79 16.19 -17.01
CA MET A 1 12.20 15.93 -18.35
C MET A 1 11.07 16.94 -18.54
N LYS A 2 11.07 17.77 -19.59
CA LYS A 2 10.03 18.79 -19.80
C LYS A 2 8.83 18.16 -20.50
N GLN A 3 7.65 18.16 -19.88
CA GLN A 3 6.41 17.76 -20.54
C GLN A 3 5.61 19.01 -20.91
N HIS A 4 5.26 19.11 -22.19
CA HIS A 4 4.51 20.24 -22.73
C HIS A 4 3.05 19.80 -22.90
N CYS A 5 2.16 20.32 -22.06
CA CYS A 5 0.73 20.04 -22.14
C CYS A 5 0.03 21.21 -22.83
N VAL A 6 -0.69 20.94 -23.92
CA VAL A 6 -1.50 21.93 -24.64
C VAL A 6 -2.96 21.56 -24.42
N ILE A 7 -3.71 22.43 -23.74
CA ILE A 7 -5.15 22.28 -23.59
C ILE A 7 -5.80 23.30 -24.53
N GLU A 8 -6.53 22.81 -25.53
CA GLU A 8 -7.35 23.65 -26.40
C GLU A 8 -8.74 23.78 -25.76
N THR A 9 -9.18 25.00 -25.51
CA THR A 9 -10.56 25.25 -25.06
C THR A 9 -11.31 26.01 -26.15
N GLU A 10 -12.48 25.51 -26.52
CA GLU A 10 -13.43 26.25 -27.35
C GLU A 10 -14.29 27.11 -26.43
N ASN A 11 -14.23 28.43 -26.61
CA ASN A 11 -15.13 29.34 -25.93
C ASN A 11 -16.32 29.65 -26.84
N ILE A 12 -17.53 29.51 -26.29
CA ILE A 12 -18.81 29.76 -26.95
C ILE A 12 -18.91 31.27 -27.16
N GLY A 13 -18.47 31.78 -28.31
CA GLY A 13 -18.70 33.18 -28.66
C GLY A 13 -17.79 33.78 -29.70
N GLN A 14 -16.48 33.93 -29.42
CA GLN A 14 -15.58 34.68 -30.31
C GLN A 14 -14.12 34.21 -30.15
N GLY A 15 -13.63 33.42 -31.12
CA GLY A 15 -12.20 33.11 -31.30
C GLY A 15 -11.65 31.94 -30.46
N LYS A 16 -10.78 31.15 -31.10
CA LYS A 16 -10.08 30.00 -30.47
C LYS A 16 -8.91 30.54 -29.64
N VAL A 17 -8.89 30.26 -28.32
CA VAL A 17 -7.78 30.63 -27.43
C VAL A 17 -6.95 29.39 -27.13
N ARG A 18 -5.64 29.44 -27.40
CA ARG A 18 -4.71 28.33 -27.14
C ARG A 18 -3.84 28.69 -25.93
N LEU A 19 -4.00 27.98 -24.83
CA LEU A 19 -3.21 28.17 -23.62
C LEU A 19 -2.04 27.19 -23.59
N HIS A 20 -0.81 27.71 -23.58
CA HIS A 20 0.42 26.92 -23.52
C HIS A 20 0.97 26.97 -22.09
N PHE A 21 0.92 25.86 -21.37
CA PHE A 21 1.51 25.75 -20.03
C PHE A 21 2.83 24.99 -20.11
N HIS A 22 3.89 25.59 -19.55
CA HIS A 22 5.16 24.93 -19.31
C HIS A 22 5.19 24.50 -17.85
N ILE A 23 5.16 23.18 -17.60
CA ILE A 23 5.28 22.62 -16.25
C ILE A 23 6.72 22.09 -16.13
N ASP A 24 7.55 22.80 -15.37
CA ASP A 24 8.86 22.31 -14.97
C ASP A 24 8.69 21.36 -13.77
N VAL A 25 8.57 20.06 -14.05
CA VAL A 25 8.65 19.02 -13.02
C VAL A 25 10.12 18.84 -12.65
N GLN A 26 10.54 19.49 -11.56
CA GLN A 26 11.79 19.17 -10.89
C GLN A 26 11.63 17.80 -10.21
N ILE A 27 12.07 16.74 -10.89
CA ILE A 27 12.35 15.47 -10.24
C ILE A 27 13.72 15.67 -9.60
N ASP A 28 13.73 16.15 -8.35
CA ASP A 28 14.93 16.09 -7.53
C ASP A 28 15.44 14.64 -7.54
N GLN A 29 16.74 14.48 -7.72
CA GLN A 29 17.40 13.19 -7.81
C GLN A 29 17.17 12.41 -6.51
N LEU A 30 16.08 11.63 -6.46
CA LEU A 30 15.84 10.62 -5.44
C LEU A 30 16.97 9.60 -5.58
N GLN A 31 17.97 9.70 -4.71
CA GLN A 31 18.94 8.63 -4.56
C GLN A 31 18.14 7.35 -4.22
N PRO A 32 18.42 6.22 -4.91
CA PRO A 32 17.75 4.97 -4.58
C PRO A 32 18.04 4.63 -3.13
N LEU A 33 17.02 4.14 -2.41
CA LEU A 33 17.20 3.68 -1.04
C LEU A 33 18.33 2.63 -0.99
N PRO A 34 19.15 2.63 0.08
CA PRO A 34 20.13 1.58 0.31
C PRO A 34 19.50 0.19 0.15
N ARG A 35 20.20 -0.71 -0.55
CA ARG A 35 19.71 -2.05 -0.88
C ARG A 35 19.25 -2.84 0.35
N GLU A 36 19.98 -2.71 1.45
CA GLU A 36 19.68 -3.35 2.75
C GLU A 36 18.31 -2.94 3.30
N ILE A 37 17.89 -1.68 3.11
CA ILE A 37 16.58 -1.20 3.56
C ILE A 37 15.46 -1.83 2.71
N ILE A 38 15.69 -1.98 1.41
CA ILE A 38 14.72 -2.61 0.51
C ILE A 38 14.63 -4.11 0.80
N GLU A 39 15.76 -4.77 1.07
CA GLU A 39 15.81 -6.19 1.48
C GLU A 39 15.09 -6.43 2.81
N ASP A 40 15.31 -5.59 3.83
CA ASP A 40 14.57 -5.66 5.09
C ASP A 40 13.06 -5.47 4.87
N ALA A 41 12.68 -4.49 4.04
CA ALA A 41 11.28 -4.22 3.72
C ALA A 41 10.58 -5.42 3.04
N PHE A 42 11.23 -6.07 2.08
CA PHE A 42 10.69 -7.28 1.45
C PHE A 42 10.67 -8.47 2.40
N THR A 43 11.66 -8.60 3.29
CA THR A 43 11.67 -9.66 4.31
C THR A 43 10.53 -9.45 5.32
N CYS A 44 10.29 -8.21 5.74
CA CYS A 44 9.14 -7.83 6.57
C CYS A 44 7.81 -8.17 5.88
N LEU A 45 7.68 -7.86 4.58
CA LEU A 45 6.47 -8.19 3.83
C LEU A 45 6.28 -9.71 3.71
N ARG A 46 7.35 -10.46 3.43
CA ARG A 46 7.31 -11.93 3.37
C ARG A 46 6.87 -12.54 4.70
N HIS A 47 7.39 -12.04 5.82
CA HIS A 47 6.94 -12.43 7.16
C HIS A 47 5.43 -12.26 7.32
N LEU A 48 4.91 -11.07 6.99
CA LEU A 48 3.47 -10.79 7.03
C LEU A 48 2.68 -11.75 6.14
N LEU A 49 3.11 -11.96 4.89
CA LEU A 49 2.40 -12.76 3.90
C LEU A 49 2.33 -14.25 4.25
N MET A 50 3.34 -14.75 4.96
CA MET A 50 3.45 -16.16 5.37
C MET A 50 2.77 -16.44 6.72
N PHE A 51 2.45 -15.40 7.50
CA PHE A 51 1.76 -15.55 8.77
C PHE A 51 0.37 -16.17 8.58
N LYS A 52 -0.07 -16.99 9.55
CA LYS A 52 -1.37 -17.69 9.53
C LYS A 52 -2.22 -17.23 10.71
N PRO A 53 -3.08 -16.22 10.55
CA PRO A 53 -3.84 -15.65 11.67
C PRO A 53 -4.89 -16.63 12.24
N ASP A 54 -5.38 -17.55 11.41
CA ASP A 54 -6.27 -18.66 11.77
C ASP A 54 -5.51 -19.96 12.11
N GLY A 55 -4.17 -19.96 12.02
CA GLY A 55 -3.32 -21.14 12.19
C GLY A 55 -3.17 -22.02 10.93
N GLU A 56 -3.98 -21.80 9.89
CA GLU A 56 -4.05 -22.69 8.73
C GLU A 56 -3.66 -21.97 7.44
N THR A 57 -4.28 -20.84 7.15
CA THR A 57 -4.22 -20.13 5.87
C THR A 57 -3.26 -18.95 5.94
N PRO A 58 -2.24 -18.89 5.08
CA PRO A 58 -1.36 -17.73 5.02
C PRO A 58 -2.11 -16.46 4.62
N VAL A 59 -1.73 -15.31 5.20
CA VAL A 59 -2.26 -13.99 4.85
C VAL A 59 -2.24 -13.75 3.34
N ARG A 60 -1.18 -14.18 2.64
CA ARG A 60 -1.11 -14.12 1.17
C ARG A 60 -2.36 -14.71 0.49
N ARG A 61 -2.75 -15.92 0.90
CA ARG A 61 -3.91 -16.61 0.31
C ARG A 61 -5.20 -15.90 0.65
N MET A 62 -5.32 -15.39 1.88
CA MET A 62 -6.48 -14.59 2.28
C MET A 62 -6.58 -13.29 1.46
N ILE A 63 -5.46 -12.61 1.20
CA ILE A 63 -5.44 -11.41 0.35
C ILE A 63 -5.85 -11.79 -1.08
N GLU A 64 -5.24 -12.81 -1.68
CA GLU A 64 -5.61 -13.30 -3.03
C GLU A 64 -7.13 -13.61 -3.11
N SER A 65 -7.70 -14.30 -2.13
CA SER A 65 -9.14 -14.58 -2.07
C SER A 65 -9.99 -13.30 -1.89
N ALA A 66 -9.56 -12.39 -1.03
CA ALA A 66 -10.29 -11.16 -0.73
C ALA A 66 -10.26 -10.14 -1.87
N LEU A 67 -9.23 -10.15 -2.72
CA LEU A 67 -9.18 -9.39 -3.97
C LEU A 67 -10.21 -9.93 -4.98
N ASN A 68 -10.48 -11.24 -4.96
CA ASN A 68 -11.53 -11.91 -5.74
C ASN A 68 -12.90 -11.92 -5.03
N ASP A 69 -13.23 -10.84 -4.31
CA ASP A 69 -14.53 -10.62 -3.65
C ASP A 69 -14.98 -11.67 -2.61
N ASN A 70 -14.03 -12.38 -1.98
CA ASN A 70 -14.34 -13.24 -0.85
C ASN A 70 -14.49 -12.43 0.46
N GLU A 71 -15.73 -12.20 0.90
CA GLU A 71 -16.04 -11.39 2.09
C GLU A 71 -15.53 -12.00 3.41
N ASP A 72 -15.53 -13.33 3.56
CA ASP A 72 -14.99 -13.99 4.76
C ASP A 72 -13.50 -13.70 4.93
N SER A 73 -12.75 -13.76 3.82
CA SER A 73 -11.33 -13.41 3.79
C SER A 73 -11.14 -11.92 4.11
N ARG A 74 -11.99 -11.02 3.59
CA ARG A 74 -11.95 -9.59 3.95
C ARG A 74 -12.17 -9.38 5.45
N LEU A 75 -13.09 -10.12 6.07
CA LEU A 75 -13.36 -10.04 7.50
C LEU A 75 -12.17 -10.54 8.34
N LEU A 76 -11.63 -11.71 8.01
CA LEU A 76 -10.48 -12.29 8.71
C LEU A 76 -9.25 -11.39 8.60
N LEU A 77 -8.99 -10.82 7.43
CA LEU A 77 -7.93 -9.84 7.25
C LEU A 77 -8.13 -8.61 8.13
N ARG A 78 -9.35 -8.07 8.23
CA ARG A 78 -9.63 -6.92 9.10
C ARG A 78 -9.37 -7.21 10.57
N LEU A 79 -9.64 -8.44 11.02
CA LEU A 79 -9.31 -8.91 12.37
C LEU A 79 -7.80 -9.01 12.59
N ALA A 80 -7.05 -9.35 11.54
CA ALA A 80 -5.59 -9.36 11.54
C ALA A 80 -4.96 -7.95 11.37
N GLY A 81 -5.75 -6.89 11.24
CA GLY A 81 -5.24 -5.53 11.00
C GLY A 81 -4.84 -5.26 9.54
N ILE A 82 -5.40 -6.01 8.60
CA ILE A 82 -5.19 -5.86 7.16
C ILE A 82 -6.52 -5.51 6.48
N ARG A 83 -6.53 -4.53 5.58
CA ARG A 83 -7.75 -4.11 4.88
C ARG A 83 -7.52 -4.06 3.38
N ILE A 84 -8.32 -4.81 2.62
CA ILE A 84 -8.35 -4.68 1.16
C ILE A 84 -8.96 -3.32 0.78
N VAL A 85 -8.34 -2.65 -0.17
CA VAL A 85 -8.79 -1.36 -0.72
C VAL A 85 -8.68 -1.38 -2.23
N SER A 86 -9.77 -0.99 -2.89
CA SER A 86 -9.91 -0.99 -4.35
C SER A 86 -10.11 0.43 -4.93
N ASP A 87 -10.05 1.48 -4.10
CA ASP A 87 -10.51 2.83 -4.49
C ASP A 87 -9.42 3.92 -4.40
N PHE A 88 -8.25 3.67 -5.00
CA PHE A 88 -7.29 4.75 -5.29
C PHE A 88 -7.00 4.78 -6.78
N ALA A 89 -8.04 5.13 -7.55
CA ALA A 89 -8.05 5.51 -8.96
C ALA A 89 -7.47 4.54 -10.02
N THR A 90 -6.56 3.61 -9.70
CA THR A 90 -5.96 2.65 -10.68
C THR A 90 -5.27 1.42 -10.08
N ASN A 91 -5.08 1.29 -8.75
CA ASN A 91 -4.32 0.17 -8.18
C ASN A 91 -5.07 -0.52 -7.03
N GLU A 92 -5.38 -1.79 -7.24
CA GLU A 92 -5.84 -2.70 -6.20
C GLU A 92 -4.70 -2.99 -5.20
N GLY A 93 -5.04 -3.10 -3.92
CA GLY A 93 -4.05 -3.38 -2.88
C GLY A 93 -4.65 -3.58 -1.51
N PHE A 94 -3.79 -3.49 -0.51
CA PHE A 94 -4.16 -3.73 0.87
C PHE A 94 -3.44 -2.73 1.79
N VAL A 95 -4.07 -2.45 2.93
CA VAL A 95 -3.53 -1.58 3.98
C VAL A 95 -3.18 -2.43 5.17
N VAL A 96 -1.96 -2.26 5.69
CA VAL A 96 -1.53 -2.84 6.96
C VAL A 96 -1.66 -1.78 8.05
N ALA A 97 -2.37 -2.08 9.13
CA ALA A 97 -2.57 -1.15 10.23
C ALA A 97 -1.24 -0.79 10.90
N SER A 98 -1.11 0.46 11.33
CA SER A 98 0.07 0.95 12.06
C SER A 98 0.11 0.46 13.52
N ALA A 99 -1.06 0.10 14.07
CA ALA A 99 -1.23 -0.41 15.43
C ALA A 99 -2.56 -1.18 15.51
N GLY A 100 -2.69 -1.99 16.57
CA GLY A 100 -3.87 -2.81 16.85
C GLY A 100 -3.45 -4.19 17.36
N VAL A 101 -4.29 -4.82 18.17
CA VAL A 101 -4.10 -6.20 18.65
C VAL A 101 -3.85 -7.16 17.49
N GLY A 102 -4.62 -7.04 16.40
CA GLY A 102 -4.49 -7.91 15.23
C GLY A 102 -3.10 -7.83 14.60
N VAL A 103 -2.66 -6.62 14.24
CA VAL A 103 -1.36 -6.42 13.58
C VAL A 103 -0.18 -6.63 14.55
N ASN A 104 -0.33 -6.29 15.84
CA ASN A 104 0.70 -6.55 16.83
C ASN A 104 0.97 -8.05 16.95
N ARG A 105 -0.07 -8.89 16.90
CA ARG A 105 0.07 -10.35 16.89
C ARG A 105 0.79 -10.87 15.64
N LEU A 106 0.64 -10.22 14.47
CA LEU A 106 1.34 -10.61 13.24
C LEU A 106 2.87 -10.48 13.39
N PHE A 107 3.33 -9.49 14.15
CA PHE A 107 4.74 -9.13 14.27
C PHE A 107 5.35 -9.46 15.64
N ASP A 108 4.59 -10.12 16.53
CA ASP A 108 5.06 -10.50 17.86
C ASP A 108 6.28 -11.41 17.78
N GLY A 109 7.30 -11.12 18.58
CA GLY A 109 8.58 -11.84 18.56
C GLY A 109 9.44 -11.67 17.30
N SER A 110 9.04 -10.83 16.34
CA SER A 110 9.83 -10.54 15.13
C SER A 110 10.68 -9.27 15.29
N ALA A 111 11.67 -9.09 14.41
CA ALA A 111 12.47 -7.87 14.32
C ALA A 111 11.64 -6.61 13.98
N TRP A 112 10.42 -6.79 13.45
CA TRP A 112 9.50 -5.72 13.08
C TRP A 112 8.36 -5.52 14.08
N GLY A 113 8.47 -6.13 15.27
CA GLY A 113 7.57 -5.91 16.40
C GLY A 113 7.55 -4.46 16.89
N GLU A 114 6.69 -4.17 17.87
CA GLU A 114 6.59 -2.84 18.52
C GLU A 114 6.34 -1.67 17.55
N GLY A 115 5.72 -1.96 16.40
CA GLY A 115 5.42 -0.98 15.38
C GLY A 115 6.55 -0.72 14.39
N LEU A 116 7.69 -1.41 14.46
CA LEU A 116 8.80 -1.24 13.51
C LEU A 116 8.43 -1.67 12.08
N HIS A 117 7.45 -2.56 11.92
CA HIS A 117 6.89 -2.95 10.62
C HIS A 117 6.43 -1.75 9.79
N ARG A 118 5.94 -0.67 10.42
CA ARG A 118 5.49 0.52 9.69
C ARG A 118 6.64 1.18 8.92
N HIS A 119 7.84 1.17 9.49
CA HIS A 119 9.03 1.76 8.89
C HIS A 119 9.54 0.90 7.75
N ALA A 120 9.67 -0.41 7.98
CA ALA A 120 10.06 -1.37 6.95
C ALA A 120 9.09 -1.34 5.75
N LEU A 121 7.79 -1.51 5.98
CA LEU A 121 6.79 -1.54 4.91
C LEU A 121 6.66 -0.22 4.15
N SER A 122 6.92 0.93 4.80
CA SER A 122 6.89 2.24 4.13
C SER A 122 7.99 2.43 3.09
N SER A 123 9.04 1.61 3.14
CA SER A 123 10.16 1.65 2.21
C SER A 123 9.89 0.87 0.92
N LEU A 124 8.77 0.14 0.83
CA LEU A 124 8.43 -0.64 -0.35
C LEU A 124 8.01 0.23 -1.55
N PRO A 125 8.37 -0.14 -2.78
CA PRO A 125 7.98 0.61 -3.97
C PRO A 125 6.47 0.76 -4.14
N GLY A 126 5.99 2.00 -4.07
CA GLY A 126 4.56 2.32 -4.18
C GLY A 126 3.79 2.23 -2.87
N ALA A 127 4.46 1.96 -1.74
CA ALA A 127 3.88 2.10 -0.42
C ALA A 127 3.46 3.55 -0.15
N ARG A 128 2.32 3.74 0.50
CA ARG A 128 1.81 5.08 0.85
C ARG A 128 1.16 5.08 2.22
N PRO A 129 1.34 6.13 3.04
CA PRO A 129 0.58 6.28 4.27
C PRO A 129 -0.91 6.49 3.94
N THR A 130 -1.79 5.95 4.78
CA THR A 130 -3.23 6.19 4.69
C THR A 130 -3.70 7.13 5.79
N GLY A 131 -4.87 7.74 5.57
CA GLY A 131 -5.66 8.32 6.66
C GLY A 131 -6.16 7.23 7.64
N PRO A 132 -6.89 7.64 8.70
CA PRO A 132 -7.52 6.70 9.62
C PRO A 132 -8.52 5.82 8.87
N LEU A 133 -8.40 4.51 9.04
CA LEU A 133 -9.30 3.52 8.50
C LEU A 133 -9.81 2.65 9.64
N ASN A 134 -11.09 2.27 9.57
CA ASN A 134 -11.66 1.31 10.49
C ASN A 134 -11.18 -0.10 10.14
N PHE A 135 -10.64 -0.77 11.15
CA PHE A 135 -10.37 -2.21 11.20
C PHE A 135 -11.40 -2.86 12.14
N ALA A 136 -11.20 -4.13 12.52
CA ALA A 136 -12.18 -4.85 13.35
C ALA A 136 -12.24 -4.42 14.83
N GLU A 137 -11.31 -3.60 15.31
CA GLU A 137 -11.19 -3.23 16.74
C GLU A 137 -12.12 -2.10 17.20
N GLY A 138 -13.05 -1.65 16.36
CA GLY A 138 -13.93 -0.50 16.66
C GLY A 138 -13.19 0.84 16.79
N LYS A 139 -11.87 0.86 16.57
CA LYS A 139 -11.02 2.06 16.52
C LYS A 139 -10.45 2.23 15.11
N ALA A 140 -10.34 3.48 14.68
CA ALA A 140 -9.69 3.84 13.43
C ALA A 140 -8.18 3.95 13.63
N PHE A 141 -7.40 3.30 12.76
CA PHE A 141 -5.94 3.39 12.75
C PHE A 141 -5.46 3.91 11.41
N ARG A 142 -4.33 4.63 11.40
CA ARG A 142 -3.58 4.84 10.15
C ARG A 142 -2.95 3.53 9.71
N GLY A 143 -2.52 3.45 8.46
CA GLY A 143 -1.80 2.29 7.96
C GLY A 143 -0.89 2.62 6.78
N THR A 144 -0.27 1.57 6.26
CA THR A 144 0.55 1.61 5.06
C THR A 144 -0.19 0.86 3.96
N PHE A 145 -0.60 1.57 2.91
CA PHE A 145 -1.09 0.97 1.67
C PHE A 145 0.07 0.31 0.94
N LEU A 146 -0.18 -0.90 0.44
CA LEU A 146 0.73 -1.71 -0.34
C LEU A 146 0.02 -2.18 -1.63
N PRO A 147 0.60 -1.91 -2.82
CA PRO A 147 0.08 -2.44 -4.08
C PRO A 147 0.03 -3.98 -4.10
N ALA A 148 -1.02 -4.56 -4.69
CA ALA A 148 -1.17 -6.03 -4.77
C ALA A 148 0.01 -6.72 -5.48
N ARG A 149 0.65 -6.06 -6.45
CA ARG A 149 1.86 -6.57 -7.15
C ARG A 149 2.99 -6.96 -6.20
N LEU A 150 3.10 -6.29 -5.04
CA LEU A 150 4.15 -6.57 -4.06
C LEU A 150 4.04 -7.98 -3.46
N ILE A 151 2.87 -8.63 -3.55
CA ILE A 151 2.71 -10.03 -3.14
C ILE A 151 3.59 -10.93 -4.01
N TYR A 152 3.60 -10.70 -5.33
CA TYR A 152 4.45 -11.45 -6.24
C TYR A 152 5.92 -11.11 -6.00
N ASP A 153 6.24 -9.82 -5.92
CA ASP A 153 7.62 -9.35 -5.73
C ASP A 153 8.22 -9.95 -4.45
N ALA A 154 7.52 -9.91 -3.31
CA ALA A 154 8.03 -10.45 -2.05
C ALA A 154 8.33 -11.96 -2.07
N MET A 155 7.66 -12.73 -2.95
CA MET A 155 7.89 -14.17 -3.08
C MET A 155 9.03 -14.52 -4.04
N HIS A 156 9.51 -13.55 -4.83
CA HIS A 156 10.55 -13.76 -5.85
C HIS A 156 11.75 -12.80 -5.70
N TYR A 157 11.73 -11.95 -4.68
CA TYR A 157 12.82 -11.03 -4.32
C TYR A 157 13.96 -11.73 -3.57
#